data_AF-A0A7M4AU43-F1
#
_entry.id   AF-A0A7M4AU43-F1
#
_cell.length_a   1.000
_cell.length_b   1.000
_cell.length_c   1.000
_cell.angle_alpha   90.00
_cell.angle_beta   90.00
_cell.angle_gamma   90.00
#
_symmetry.space_group_name_H-M   'P 1'
#
loop_
_entity.id
_entity.type
_entity.pdbx_description
1 polymer ?
#
loop_
_entity_poly.entity_id
_entity_poly.type
_entity_poly.pdbx_seq_one_letter_code
_entity_poly.pdbx_strand_id
1 'polypeptide(L)'
;MKKDTEADVRTDTAIRVAAIFFVAIIFLAFTTDPIKTGTKEGDRAPALTGMAYNGSGWTSFDMDDYLTPNWTAGDPTGQWLLVEFMDTDCGFCLRDASKVGQNSNYFMKLGG
;
A
#
# COMPACT_ATOMS: atom_id res chain seq x y z
N MET A 1 15.47 -55.25 21.97
CA MET A 1 15.21 -53.93 21.36
C MET A 1 14.00 -54.05 20.44
N LYS A 2 12.80 -53.70 20.92
CA LYS A 2 11.63 -53.52 20.04
C LYS A 2 11.85 -52.19 19.31
N LYS A 3 11.98 -52.23 17.98
CA LYS A 3 12.09 -51.03 17.16
C LYS A 3 10.70 -50.41 17.04
N ASP A 4 10.58 -49.17 17.51
CA ASP A 4 9.40 -48.31 17.33
C ASP A 4 9.28 -47.88 15.86
N THR A 5 8.94 -48.85 15.01
CA THR A 5 8.82 -48.66 13.56
C THR A 5 7.69 -47.67 13.24
N GLU A 6 6.65 -47.63 14.06
CA GLU A 6 5.53 -46.68 14.00
C GLU A 6 5.94 -45.23 14.27
N ALA A 7 6.89 -45.00 15.19
CA ALA A 7 7.37 -43.65 15.50
C ALA A 7 8.28 -43.12 14.39
N ASP A 8 9.09 -44.00 13.80
CA ASP A 8 10.00 -43.68 12.70
C ASP A 8 9.24 -43.29 11.43
N VAL A 9 8.19 -44.04 11.05
CA VAL A 9 7.37 -43.72 9.86
C VAL A 9 6.56 -42.44 10.02
N ARG A 10 6.04 -42.14 11.22
CA ARG A 10 5.31 -40.89 11.48
C ARG A 10 6.25 -39.68 11.47
N THR A 11 7.46 -39.85 11.97
CA THR A 11 8.47 -38.79 11.98
C THR A 11 9.02 -38.54 10.57
N ASP A 12 9.32 -39.58 9.78
CA ASP A 12 9.74 -39.43 8.38
C ASP A 12 8.65 -38.76 7.53
N THR A 13 7.39 -39.17 7.70
CA THR A 13 6.27 -38.56 6.98
C THR A 13 6.09 -37.09 7.38
N ALA A 14 6.18 -36.76 8.67
CA ALA A 14 6.08 -35.39 9.15
C ALA A 14 7.21 -34.50 8.62
N ILE A 15 8.45 -35.00 8.58
CA ILE A 15 9.60 -34.29 8.04
C ILE A 15 9.43 -34.01 6.54
N ARG A 16 8.92 -34.98 5.76
CA ARG A 16 8.66 -34.78 4.33
C ARG A 16 7.58 -33.74 4.06
N VAL A 17 6.48 -33.78 4.82
CA VAL A 17 5.41 -32.78 4.69
C VAL A 17 5.91 -31.38 5.06
N ALA A 18 6.68 -31.27 6.15
CA ALA A 18 7.32 -30.01 6.52
C ALA A 18 8.29 -29.52 5.45
N ALA A 19 9.10 -30.41 4.86
CA ALA A 19 10.03 -30.06 3.80
C ALA A 19 9.31 -29.50 2.56
N ILE A 20 8.21 -30.12 2.11
CA ILE A 20 7.42 -29.62 0.99
C ILE A 20 6.81 -28.24 1.30
N PHE A 21 6.33 -28.05 2.54
CA PHE A 21 5.78 -26.77 2.98
C PHE A 21 6.82 -25.65 2.98
N PHE A 22 8.03 -25.91 3.49
CA PHE A 22 9.11 -24.93 3.47
C PHE A 22 9.60 -24.63 2.06
N VAL A 23 9.69 -25.63 1.18
CA VAL A 23 10.04 -25.43 -0.23
C VAL A 23 9.00 -24.53 -0.92
N ALA A 24 7.70 -24.73 -0.65
CA ALA A 24 6.66 -23.87 -1.19
C ALA A 24 6.76 -22.42 -0.69
N ILE A 25 7.03 -22.20 0.60
CA ILE A 25 7.22 -20.84 1.16
C ILE A 25 8.45 -20.18 0.55
N ILE A 26 9.57 -20.90 0.45
CA ILE A 26 10.81 -20.40 -0.15
C ILE A 26 10.53 -20.00 -1.61
N PHE A 27 9.86 -20.86 -2.38
CA PHE A 27 9.52 -20.57 -3.76
C PHE A 27 8.66 -19.30 -3.88
N LEU A 28 7.62 -19.16 -3.05
CA LEU A 28 6.80 -17.95 -3.02
C LEU A 28 7.64 -16.72 -2.66
N ALA A 29 8.46 -16.78 -1.62
CA ALA A 29 9.29 -15.66 -1.19
C ALA A 29 10.28 -15.17 -2.26
N PHE A 30 10.78 -16.06 -3.12
CA PHE A 30 11.69 -15.71 -4.21
C PHE A 30 10.98 -15.38 -5.54
N THR A 31 9.70 -15.70 -5.70
CA THR A 31 8.94 -15.43 -6.94
C THR A 31 7.94 -14.30 -6.79
N THR A 32 7.56 -13.92 -5.57
CA THR A 32 6.78 -12.71 -5.34
C THR A 32 7.68 -11.50 -5.47
N ASP A 33 7.50 -10.72 -6.52
CA ASP A 33 8.09 -9.40 -6.61
C ASP A 33 7.49 -8.52 -5.50
N PRO A 34 8.28 -8.02 -4.54
CA PRO A 34 7.76 -7.07 -3.59
C PRO A 34 7.32 -5.83 -4.37
N ILE A 35 6.09 -5.38 -4.14
CA ILE A 35 5.64 -4.10 -4.72
C ILE A 35 6.55 -3.03 -4.15
N LYS A 36 7.39 -2.46 -5.02
CA LYS A 36 8.37 -1.46 -4.62
C LYS A 36 7.62 -0.19 -4.22
N THR A 37 7.64 0.11 -2.93
CA THR A 37 6.97 1.29 -2.36
C THR A 37 7.95 2.46 -2.25
N GLY A 38 7.57 3.64 -2.71
CA GLY A 38 8.44 4.81 -2.74
C GLY A 38 7.82 6.04 -3.40
N THR A 39 8.60 7.12 -3.45
CA THR A 39 8.17 8.41 -4.05
C THR A 39 8.63 8.59 -5.49
N LYS A 40 9.30 7.59 -6.08
CA LYS A 40 9.77 7.64 -7.45
C LYS A 40 8.66 7.21 -8.40
N GLU A 41 8.69 7.74 -9.62
CA GLU A 41 7.79 7.31 -10.68
C GLU A 41 7.94 5.79 -10.91
N GLY A 42 6.80 5.09 -10.99
CA GLY A 42 6.73 3.63 -11.12
C GLY A 42 6.76 2.86 -9.80
N ASP A 43 7.10 3.50 -8.67
CA ASP A 43 6.96 2.90 -7.34
C ASP A 43 5.53 3.09 -6.83
N ARG A 44 5.02 2.14 -6.04
CA ARG A 44 3.75 2.29 -5.33
C ARG A 44 3.89 3.40 -4.29
N ALA A 45 2.92 4.32 -4.25
CA ALA A 45 2.89 5.37 -3.24
C ALA A 45 2.87 4.74 -1.82
N PRO A 46 3.64 5.27 -0.85
CA PRO A 46 3.60 4.83 0.54
C PRO A 46 2.20 5.03 1.13
N ALA A 47 1.72 4.07 1.91
CA ALA A 47 0.44 4.21 2.62
C ALA A 47 0.48 5.44 3.54
N LEU A 48 -0.52 6.31 3.42
CA LEU A 48 -0.69 7.48 4.26
C LEU A 48 -2.00 7.35 5.03
N THR A 49 -1.89 7.16 6.35
CA THR A 49 -3.02 7.07 7.27
C THR A 49 -2.86 8.10 8.38
N GLY A 50 -3.92 8.79 8.77
CA GLY A 50 -3.84 9.77 9.85
C GLY A 50 -5.13 10.54 10.07
N MET A 51 -5.03 11.68 10.76
CA MET A 51 -6.14 12.60 10.94
C MET A 51 -6.04 13.73 9.91
N ALA A 52 -7.10 13.96 9.14
CA ALA A 52 -7.22 15.08 8.20
C ALA A 52 -8.34 16.02 8.65
N TYR A 53 -8.13 17.33 8.49
CA TYR A 53 -9.15 18.32 8.79
C TYR A 53 -9.99 18.61 7.54
N ASN A 54 -11.31 18.38 7.62
CA ASN A 54 -12.22 18.52 6.47
C ASN A 54 -12.94 19.88 6.41
N GLY A 55 -12.53 20.86 7.22
CA GLY A 55 -13.19 22.17 7.33
C GLY A 55 -14.23 22.27 8.44
N SER A 56 -14.68 21.14 9.01
CA SER A 56 -15.63 21.10 10.14
C SER A 56 -15.08 20.34 11.35
N GLY A 57 -14.19 19.38 11.12
CA GLY A 57 -13.56 18.60 12.17
C GLY A 57 -12.42 17.74 11.65
N TRP A 58 -11.73 17.09 12.59
CA TRP A 58 -10.71 16.08 12.29
C TRP A 58 -11.38 14.74 12.02
N THR A 59 -11.09 14.13 10.88
CA THR A 59 -11.59 12.82 10.47
C THR A 59 -10.43 11.88 10.19
N SER A 60 -10.65 10.57 10.35
CA SER A 60 -9.68 9.58 9.89
C SER A 60 -9.54 9.69 8.38
N PHE A 61 -8.30 9.69 7.91
CA PHE A 61 -7.91 9.67 6.52
C PHE A 61 -7.09 8.42 6.26
N ASP A 62 -7.50 7.67 5.25
CA ASP A 62 -6.73 6.59 4.65
C ASP A 62 -6.59 6.88 3.16
N MET A 63 -5.37 6.90 2.66
CA MET A 63 -5.09 7.12 1.25
C MET A 63 -5.65 6.00 0.37
N ASP A 64 -5.64 4.76 0.86
CA ASP A 64 -6.06 3.60 0.06
C ASP A 64 -7.56 3.67 -0.28
N ASP A 65 -8.38 4.40 0.49
CA ASP A 65 -9.80 4.65 0.21
C ASP A 65 -10.03 5.46 -1.07
N TYR A 66 -9.03 6.20 -1.54
CA TYR A 66 -9.10 7.10 -2.71
C TYR A 66 -8.35 6.56 -3.93
N LEU A 67 -7.65 5.42 -3.79
CA LEU A 67 -6.87 4.82 -4.87
C LEU A 67 -7.63 3.64 -5.49
N THR A 68 -7.60 3.55 -6.81
CA THR A 68 -8.16 2.40 -7.53
C THR A 68 -7.12 1.27 -7.54
N PRO A 69 -7.34 0.12 -6.86
CA PRO A 69 -6.30 -0.90 -6.66
C PRO A 69 -5.77 -1.53 -7.96
N ASN A 70 -6.60 -1.57 -9.00
CA ASN A 70 -6.30 -2.17 -10.30
C ASN A 70 -6.30 -1.12 -11.42
N TRP A 71 -5.92 0.13 -11.11
CA TRP A 71 -5.82 1.16 -12.14
C TRP A 71 -4.82 0.74 -13.22
N THR A 72 -5.18 0.97 -14.49
CA THR A 72 -4.33 0.65 -15.64
C THR A 72 -4.00 1.92 -16.41
N ALA A 73 -2.80 1.97 -16.99
CA ALA A 73 -2.34 3.13 -17.74
C ALA A 73 -3.31 3.45 -18.89
N GLY A 74 -3.84 4.67 -18.89
CA GLY A 74 -4.79 5.15 -19.90
C GLY A 74 -6.26 5.00 -19.53
N ASP A 75 -6.60 4.50 -18.33
CA ASP A 75 -7.98 4.53 -17.83
C ASP A 75 -8.41 5.99 -17.55
N PRO A 76 -9.36 6.53 -18.34
CA PRO A 76 -9.80 7.92 -18.21
C PRO A 76 -10.68 8.16 -16.96
N THR A 77 -11.12 7.09 -16.29
CA THR A 77 -11.97 7.14 -15.09
C THR A 77 -11.19 6.96 -13.79
N GLY A 78 -9.87 6.73 -13.90
CA GLY A 78 -8.99 6.60 -12.73
C GLY A 78 -9.03 7.82 -11.84
N GLN A 79 -9.18 7.59 -10.54
CA GLN A 79 -9.05 8.63 -9.53
C GLN A 79 -7.57 8.97 -9.32
N TRP A 80 -7.27 10.27 -9.20
CA TRP A 80 -5.92 10.77 -8.96
C TRP A 80 -5.90 11.50 -7.62
N LEU A 81 -4.85 11.25 -6.84
CA LEU A 81 -4.60 11.94 -5.59
C LEU A 81 -3.31 12.76 -5.69
N LEU A 82 -3.40 14.04 -5.34
CA LEU A 82 -2.25 14.92 -5.18
C LEU A 82 -2.01 15.15 -3.69
N VAL A 83 -0.80 14.84 -3.21
CA VAL A 83 -0.38 15.10 -1.83
C VAL A 83 0.76 16.12 -1.85
N GLU A 84 0.54 17.25 -1.19
CA GLU A 84 1.54 18.29 -1.01
C GLU A 84 2.10 18.25 0.41
N PHE A 85 3.41 18.17 0.55
CA PHE A 85 4.10 18.32 1.83
C PHE A 85 4.59 19.76 1.95
N MET A 86 4.19 20.43 3.02
CA MET A 86 4.52 21.82 3.27
C MET A 86 5.03 22.03 4.69
N ASP A 87 5.90 23.03 4.85
CA ASP A 87 6.31 23.52 6.16
C ASP A 87 5.34 24.63 6.63
N THR A 88 4.84 24.53 7.85
CA THR A 88 3.92 25.50 8.45
C THR A 88 4.60 26.80 8.86
N ASP A 89 5.93 26.79 9.05
CA ASP A 89 6.69 27.96 9.51
C ASP A 89 7.14 28.86 8.35
N CYS A 90 6.86 28.44 7.12
CA CYS A 90 7.22 29.13 5.89
C CYS A 90 6.05 29.96 5.34
N GLY A 91 6.13 31.30 5.47
CA GLY A 91 5.08 32.21 5.00
C GLY A 91 4.81 32.14 3.48
N PHE A 92 5.82 31.82 2.68
CA PHE A 92 5.65 31.56 1.25
C PHE A 92 4.86 30.27 1.00
N CYS A 93 5.17 29.21 1.75
CA CYS A 93 4.57 27.89 1.63
C CYS A 93 3.08 27.93 2.00
N LEU A 94 2.70 28.67 3.04
CA LEU A 94 1.30 28.92 3.41
C LEU A 94 0.49 29.59 2.28
N ARG A 95 1.11 30.54 1.57
CA ARG A 95 0.45 31.22 0.45
C ARG A 95 0.26 30.29 -0.74
N ASP A 96 1.22 29.42 -1.01
CA ASP A 96 1.13 28.47 -2.12
C ASP A 96 0.14 27.35 -1.81
N ALA A 97 0.06 26.87 -0.57
CA ALA A 97 -0.98 25.92 -0.14
C ALA A 97 -2.40 26.48 -0.35
N SER A 98 -2.60 27.78 -0.15
CA SER A 98 -3.88 28.43 -0.47
C SER A 98 -4.23 28.33 -1.96
N LYS A 99 -3.24 28.45 -2.86
CA LYS A 99 -3.45 28.28 -4.31
C LYS A 99 -3.74 26.83 -4.66
N VAL A 100 -3.06 25.87 -4.04
CA VAL A 100 -3.34 24.44 -4.23
C VAL A 100 -4.76 24.11 -3.78
N GLY A 101 -5.21 24.68 -2.65
CA GLY A 101 -6.61 24.58 -2.19
C GLY A 101 -7.62 25.25 -3.13
N GLN A 102 -7.27 26.33 -3.84
CA GLN A 102 -8.12 26.89 -4.89
C GLN A 102 -8.21 25.96 -6.10
N ASN A 103 -7.08 25.38 -6.51
CA ASN A 103 -7.00 24.44 -7.62
C ASN A 103 -7.70 23.11 -7.34
N SER A 104 -7.70 22.64 -6.08
CA SER A 104 -8.41 21.41 -5.73
C SER A 104 -9.91 21.50 -6.05
N ASN A 105 -10.53 22.68 -5.89
CA ASN A 105 -11.93 22.89 -6.29
C ASN A 105 -12.16 22.73 -7.80
N TYR A 106 -11.14 22.97 -8.63
CA TYR A 106 -11.21 22.73 -10.07
C TYR A 106 -11.09 21.23 -10.38
N PHE A 107 -10.11 20.55 -9.77
CA PHE A 107 -9.87 19.13 -10.03
C PHE A 107 -10.92 18.20 -9.42
N MET A 108 -11.57 18.58 -8.32
CA MET A 108 -12.70 17.84 -7.76
C MET A 108 -13.99 18.00 -8.58
N LYS A 109 -14.08 19.00 -9.47
CA LYS A 109 -15.31 19.34 -10.22
C LYS A 109 -15.54 18.53 -11.49
N LEU A 110 -14.64 17.63 -11.85
CA LEU A 110 -14.77 16.79 -13.07
C LEU A 110 -15.53 15.48 -12.84
N GLY A 111 -16.17 15.29 -11.68
CA GLY A 111 -17.01 14.14 -11.36
C GLY A 111 -18.51 14.43 -11.32
N GLY A 112 -19.02 15.29 -12.21
CA GLY A 112 -20.45 15.58 -12.39
C GLY A 112 -20.95 15.17 -13.75
#